data_AF-A0A357KXE3-F1
#
_entry.id   AF-A0A357KXE3-F1
#
_cell.length_a   1.000
_cell.length_b   1.000
_cell.length_c   1.000
_cell.angle_alpha   90.00
_cell.angle_beta   90.00
_cell.angle_gamma   90.00
#
_symmetry.space_group_name_H-M   'P 1'
#
loop_
_entity.id
_entity.type
_entity.pdbx_description
1 polymer ?
#
loop_
_entity_poly.entity_id
_entity_poly.type
_entity_poly.pdbx_seq_one_letter_code
_entity_poly.pdbx_strand_id
1 'polypeptide(L)' 'MNVIPYNPRRDSPWPAPSEESVKRFLSALEAHGQFCKRRRTKGRDTMAACGQLGNEAIRERRVVGVSVSRA' A
#
# COMPACT_ATOMS: atom_id res chain seq x y z
N MET A 1 11.47 8.34 -5.44
CA MET A 1 10.46 7.96 -4.42
C MET A 1 9.13 7.58 -5.07
N ASN A 2 8.46 6.52 -4.62
CA ASN A 2 7.13 6.14 -5.14
C ASN A 2 6.08 6.34 -4.05
N VAL A 3 5.16 7.28 -4.26
CA VAL A 3 4.11 7.62 -3.30
C VAL A 3 2.87 6.79 -3.61
N ILE A 4 2.41 6.00 -2.64
CA ILE A 4 1.21 5.19 -2.72
C ILE A 4 0.20 5.77 -1.73
N PRO A 5 -0.86 6.46 -2.19
CA PRO A 5 -1.93 6.89 -1.30
C PRO A 5 -2.52 5.68 -0.58
N TYR A 6 -2.76 5.81 0.73
CA TYR A 6 -3.25 4.71 1.52
C TYR A 6 -4.58 4.16 0.94
N ASN A 7 -4.68 2.84 0.86
CA ASN A 7 -5.90 2.12 0.52
C ASN A 7 -6.44 1.50 1.81
N PRO A 8 -7.51 2.06 2.40
CA PRO A 8 -8.12 1.47 3.58
C PRO A 8 -8.54 0.03 3.32
N ARG A 9 -8.21 -0.84 4.25
CA ARG A 9 -8.76 -2.21 4.34
C ARG A 9 -10.03 -2.20 5.22
N ARG A 10 -10.71 -3.34 5.29
CA ARG A 10 -11.76 -3.57 6.30
C ARG A 10 -11.23 -3.26 7.71
N ASP A 11 -12.03 -2.52 8.48
CA ASP A 11 -11.73 -2.09 9.85
C ASP A 11 -10.39 -1.35 9.99
N SER A 12 -10.00 -0.62 8.93
CA SER A 12 -8.83 0.25 9.01
C SER A 12 -9.08 1.39 10.01
N PRO A 13 -8.18 1.62 10.97
CA PRO A 13 -8.29 2.75 11.89
C PRO A 13 -7.94 4.09 11.23
N TRP A 14 -7.46 4.08 9.98
CA TRP A 14 -7.11 5.28 9.21
C TRP A 14 -7.91 5.39 7.90
N PRO A 15 -8.35 6.60 7.51
CA PRO A 15 -8.99 6.84 6.23
C PRO A 15 -7.97 6.98 5.09
N ALA A 16 -8.45 6.94 3.85
CA ALA A 16 -7.64 7.35 2.71
C ALA A 16 -7.33 8.86 2.81
N PRO A 17 -6.13 9.31 2.41
CA PRO A 17 -5.83 10.74 2.36
C PRO A 17 -6.67 11.43 1.29
N SER A 18 -6.95 12.73 1.47
CA SER A 18 -7.58 13.55 0.43
C SER A 18 -6.63 13.75 -0.75
N GLU A 19 -7.19 14.00 -1.94
CA GLU A 19 -6.41 14.30 -3.14
C GLU A 19 -5.52 15.54 -2.95
N GLU A 20 -6.02 16.55 -2.24
CA GLU A 20 -5.25 17.76 -1.92
C GLU A 20 -4.04 17.44 -1.03
N SER A 21 -4.22 16.62 0.01
CA SER A 21 -3.13 16.22 0.89
C SER A 21 -2.04 15.46 0.14
N VAL A 22 -2.43 14.57 -0.78
CA VAL A 22 -1.48 13.83 -1.62
C VAL A 22 -0.71 14.79 -2.54
N LYS A 23 -1.40 15.75 -3.17
CA LYS A 23 -0.76 16.75 -4.03
C LYS A 23 0.23 17.62 -3.25
N ARG A 24 -0.17 18.13 -2.09
CA ARG A 24 0.71 18.93 -1.20
C ARG A 24 1.99 18.18 -0.85
N PHE A 25 1.88 16.90 -0.49
CA PHE A 25 3.05 16.08 -0.16
C PHE A 25 3.97 15.88 -1.38
N LEU A 26 3.41 15.57 -2.56
CA LEU A 26 4.19 15.42 -3.79
C LEU A 26 4.92 16.72 -4.15
N SER A 27 4.24 17.86 -4.08
CA SER A 27 4.85 19.17 -4.34
C SER A 27 5.99 19.49 -3.37
N ALA A 28 5.85 19.12 -2.10
CA ALA A 28 6.93 19.28 -1.12
C ALA A 28 8.16 18.43 -1.50
N LEU A 29 7.96 17.17 -1.90
CA LEU A 29 9.07 16.31 -2.37
C LEU A 29 9.78 16.92 -3.59
N GLU A 30 9.01 17.36 -4.58
CA GLU A 30 9.56 17.99 -5.79
C GLU A 30 10.34 19.28 -5.47
N ALA A 31 9.84 20.12 -4.56
CA ALA A 31 10.52 21.34 -4.12
C ALA A 31 11.87 21.07 -3.43
N HIS A 32 12.04 19.90 -2.81
CA HIS A 32 13.31 19.44 -2.23
C HIS A 32 14.20 18.70 -3.24
N GLY A 33 13.88 18.72 -4.54
CA GLY A 33 14.63 18.03 -5.58
C GLY A 33 14.46 16.51 -5.57
N GLN A 34 13.53 15.97 -4.78
CA GLN A 34 13.27 14.53 -4.74
C GLN A 34 12.42 14.13 -5.94
N PHE A 35 13.03 13.40 -6.88
CA PHE A 35 12.27 12.75 -7.94
C PHE A 35 11.22 11.81 -7.35
N CYS A 36 9.94 12.10 -7.59
CA CYS A 36 8.84 11.32 -7.07
C CYS A 36 7.79 10.99 -8.14
N LYS A 37 7.09 9.88 -7.95
CA LYS A 37 5.94 9.48 -8.78
C LYS A 37 4.81 9.04 -7.88
N ARG A 38 3.59 9.41 -8.25
CA ARG A 38 2.38 8.89 -7.62
C ARG A 38 1.95 7.60 -8.29
N ARG A 39 1.81 6.53 -7.51
CA ARG A 39 1.18 5.29 -7.97
C ARG A 39 -0.33 5.50 -8.05
N ARG A 40 -0.91 5.32 -9.24
CA ARG A 40 -2.37 5.30 -9.39
C ARG A 40 -2.93 4.03 -8.74
N THR A 41 -3.99 4.20 -7.95
CA THR A 41 -4.71 3.08 -7.36
C THR A 41 -5.45 2.31 -8.46
N LYS A 42 -5.36 0.97 -8.44
CA LYS A 42 -6.15 0.07 -9.28
C LYS A 42 -6.76 -1.01 -8.38
N GLY A 43 -8.00 -1.42 -8.65
CA GLY A 43 -8.69 -2.51 -7.94
C GLY A 43 -9.12 -2.19 -6.50
N ARG A 44 -9.30 -0.92 -6.12
CA ARG A 44 -9.74 -0.56 -4.76
C ARG A 44 -11.19 -0.98 -4.49
N ASP A 45 -12.03 -0.81 -5.49
CA ASP A 45 -13.43 -1.24 -5.56
C ASP A 45 -13.59 -2.75 -5.36
N THR A 46 -12.61 -3.54 -5.80
CA THR A 46 -12.61 -5.01 -5.69
C THR A 46 -11.72 -5.54 -4.55
N MET A 47 -11.28 -4.69 -3.62
CA MET A 47 -10.36 -5.06 -2.52
C MET A 47 -9.05 -5.71 -3.01
N ALA A 48 -8.62 -5.39 -4.23
CA ALA A 48 -7.43 -5.90 -4.88
C ALA A 48 -6.29 -4.86 -4.96
N ALA A 49 -6.47 -3.67 -4.37
CA ALA A 49 -5.40 -2.68 -4.32
C ALA A 49 -4.28 -3.11 -3.36
N CYS A 50 -3.09 -2.50 -3.50
CA CYS A 50 -1.97 -2.77 -2.62
C CYS A 50 -2.38 -2.58 -1.14
N GLY A 51 -2.13 -3.60 -0.31
CA GLY A 51 -2.48 -3.62 1.11
C GLY A 51 -3.88 -4.15 1.44
N GLN A 52 -4.71 -4.45 0.44
CA GLN A 52 -6.06 -5.03 0.63
C GLN A 52 -6.10 -6.56 0.41
N LEU A 53 -5.04 -7.14 -0.16
CA LEU A 53 -4.94 -8.57 -0.39
C LEU A 53 -4.77 -9.33 0.94
N GLY A 54 -5.66 -10.29 1.17
CA GLY A 54 -5.63 -11.18 2.32
C GLY A 54 -6.96 -11.91 2.44
N ASN A 55 -6.91 -13.24 2.61
CA ASN A 55 -8.07 -14.02 2.97
C ASN A 55 -8.07 -14.17 4.50
N GLU A 56 -9.12 -13.73 5.17
CA GLU A 56 -9.25 -13.86 6.63
C GLU A 56 -9.11 -15.32 7.08
N ALA A 57 -9.62 -16.27 6.28
CA ALA A 57 -9.50 -17.71 6.55
C ALA A 57 -8.07 -18.26 6.43
N ILE A 58 -7.12 -17.50 5.88
CA ILE A 58 -5.70 -17.91 5.78
C ILE A 58 -4.90 -17.47 7.01
N ARG A 59 -5.41 -16.53 7.83
CA ARG A 59 -4.67 -16.00 9.00
C ARG A 59 -4.40 -17.04 10.09
N GLU A 60 -5.19 -18.11 10.15
CA GLU A 60 -5.02 -19.22 11.09
C GLU A 60 -4.03 -20.28 10.59
N ARG A 61 -3.54 -20.17 9.35
CA ARG A 61 -2.63 -21.17 8.77
C ARG A 61 -1.25 -21.06 9.39
N ARG A 62 -0.72 -22.21 9.82
CA ARG A 62 0.62 -22.36 10.37
C ARG A 62 1.68 -21.97 9.32
N VAL A 63 2.55 -21.03 9.66
CA VAL A 63 3.72 -20.68 8.85
C VAL A 63 4.66 -21.89 8.82
N VAL A 64 4.92 -22.42 7.64
CA VAL A 64 5.91 -23.48 7.43
C VAL A 64 7.25 -22.81 7.15
N GLY A 65 8.27 -23.10 7.97
CA GLY A 65 9.61 -22.56 7.78
C GLY A 65 10.18 -23.04 6.45
N VAL A 66 10.68 -22.11 5.63
CA VAL A 66 11.33 -22.44 4.36
C VAL A 66 12.66 -23.12 4.66
N SER A 67 12.75 -24.43 4.41
CA SER A 67 14.03 -25.15 4.40
C SER A 67 14.74 -24.83 3.09
N VAL A 68 15.68 -23.87 3.13
CA VAL A 68 16.57 -23.65 2.00
C VAL A 68 17.62 -24.77 2.02
N SER A 69 17.47 -25.75 1.14
CA SER A 69 18.54 -26.70 0.86
C SER A 69 19.68 -25.90 0.22
N ARG A 70 20.82 -25.79 0.91
CA ARG A 70 22.04 -25.23 0.33
C ARG A 70 22.54 -26.21 -0.74
N ALA A 71 22.70 -25.71 -1.96
CA ALA A 71 23.57 -26.31 -2.97
C ALA A 71 25.01 -25.82 -2.73
#